data_AF-A0A6B3CDH3-F1
#
_entry.id   AF-A0A6B3CDH3-F1
#
_cell.length_a   1.000
_cell.length_b   1.000
_cell.length_c   1.000
_cell.angle_alpha   90.00
_cell.angle_beta   90.00
_cell.angle_gamma   90.00
#
_symmetry.space_group_name_H-M   'P 1'
#
loop_
_entity.id
_entity.type
_entity.pdbx_description
1 polymer ?
#
loop_
_entity_poly.entity_id
_entity_poly.type
_entity_poly.pdbx_seq_one_letter_code
_entity_poly.pdbx_strand_id
1 'polypeptide(L)'
;TALDMARLDGSAIDYVNAHGSGTQQNDRHETAAVKRSLGEHAYATPMSSIKSMVGHSLGAIGSIELAACVLAMAHQVVPPTANYTTPDPECDLDYVPREARERTLRHVL
;
A
#
# COMPACT_ATOMS: atom_id res chain seq x y z
N THR A 1 14.29 11.82 0.28
CA THR A 1 12.98 11.14 0.46
C THR A 1 13.10 10.13 1.60
N ALA A 2 12.01 9.47 2.02
CA ALA A 2 12.09 8.40 3.02
C ALA A 2 13.02 7.25 2.57
N LEU A 3 13.00 6.92 1.27
CA LEU A 3 13.89 5.94 0.65
C LEU A 3 15.38 6.34 0.74
N ASP A 4 15.71 7.61 0.47
CA ASP A 4 17.09 8.11 0.60
C ASP A 4 17.59 8.01 2.06
N MET A 5 16.73 8.33 3.02
CA MET A 5 17.06 8.21 4.46
C MET A 5 17.29 6.74 4.85
N ALA A 6 16.50 5.81 4.28
CA ALA A 6 16.65 4.37 4.45
C ALA A 6 17.81 3.78 3.61
N ARG A 7 18.41 4.56 2.70
CA ARG A 7 19.43 4.11 1.73
C ARG A 7 18.94 2.95 0.84
N LEU A 8 17.67 3.03 0.41
CA LEU A 8 17.04 2.06 -0.46
C LEU A 8 16.65 2.69 -1.80
N ASP A 9 16.76 1.91 -2.88
CA ASP A 9 16.15 2.25 -4.16
C ASP A 9 14.65 1.94 -4.14
N GLY A 10 13.85 2.60 -4.98
CA GLY A 10 12.43 2.32 -5.12
C GLY A 10 12.15 0.86 -5.50
N SER A 11 13.05 0.22 -6.26
CA SER A 11 12.94 -1.19 -6.65
C SER A 11 13.10 -2.17 -5.47
N ALA A 12 13.51 -1.69 -4.30
CA ALA A 12 13.66 -2.52 -3.10
C ALA A 12 12.35 -2.72 -2.33
N ILE A 13 11.29 -1.97 -2.67
CA ILE A 13 10.00 -2.04 -1.98
C ILE A 13 9.22 -3.28 -2.41
N ASP A 14 8.79 -4.08 -1.43
CA ASP A 14 8.07 -5.32 -1.68
C ASP A 14 6.55 -5.17 -1.56
N TYR A 15 6.08 -4.16 -0.82
CA TYR A 15 4.68 -3.86 -0.54
C TYR A 15 4.51 -2.37 -0.15
N VAL A 16 3.39 -1.76 -0.55
CA VAL A 16 3.00 -0.40 -0.13
C VAL A 16 1.72 -0.46 0.71
N ASN A 17 1.78 -0.06 1.98
CA ASN A 17 0.58 0.18 2.78
C ASN A 17 0.09 1.62 2.53
N ALA A 18 -0.86 1.74 1.62
CA ALA A 18 -1.46 3.00 1.22
C ALA A 18 -2.24 3.67 2.36
N HIS A 19 -2.25 5.00 2.37
CA HIS A 19 -3.23 5.78 3.10
C HIS A 19 -4.64 5.37 2.69
N GLY A 20 -4.98 5.34 1.39
CA GLY A 20 -6.23 4.77 0.88
C GLY A 20 -7.49 5.21 1.63
N SER A 21 -7.74 6.52 1.68
CA SER A 21 -8.88 7.10 2.40
C SER A 21 -10.25 6.69 1.83
N GLY A 22 -10.29 6.19 0.59
CA GLY A 22 -11.53 5.92 -0.14
C GLY A 22 -12.12 7.17 -0.82
N THR A 23 -11.46 8.31 -0.72
CA THR A 23 -11.86 9.53 -1.42
C THR A 23 -11.22 9.58 -2.80
N GLN A 24 -12.00 9.96 -3.83
CA GLN A 24 -11.52 10.00 -5.22
C GLN A 24 -10.23 10.81 -5.37
N GLN A 25 -10.17 11.99 -4.76
CA GLN A 25 -9.01 12.87 -4.86
C GLN A 25 -7.76 12.23 -4.23
N ASN A 26 -7.88 11.67 -3.03
CA ASN A 26 -6.73 11.10 -2.34
C ASN A 26 -6.19 9.87 -3.06
N ASP A 27 -7.08 8.94 -3.42
CA ASP A 27 -6.63 7.63 -3.90
C ASP A 27 -5.92 7.79 -5.26
N ARG A 28 -6.43 8.65 -6.14
CA ARG A 28 -5.76 9.02 -7.39
C ARG A 28 -4.43 9.74 -7.17
N HIS A 29 -4.40 10.67 -6.20
CA HIS A 29 -3.17 11.38 -5.86
C HIS A 29 -2.10 10.41 -5.35
N GLU A 30 -2.49 9.45 -4.50
CA GLU A 30 -1.59 8.47 -3.94
C GLU A 30 -1.06 7.50 -4.99
N THR A 31 -1.92 7.00 -5.88
CA THR A 31 -1.52 6.21 -7.06
C THR A 31 -0.46 6.94 -7.89
N ALA A 32 -0.71 8.22 -8.21
CA ALA A 32 0.23 9.01 -8.97
C ALA A 32 1.57 9.24 -8.23
N ALA A 33 1.52 9.43 -6.90
CA ALA A 33 2.71 9.61 -6.07
C ALA A 33 3.55 8.34 -5.98
N VAL A 34 2.92 7.16 -5.85
CA VAL A 34 3.61 5.86 -5.84
C VAL A 34 4.28 5.61 -7.19
N LYS A 35 3.58 5.82 -8.32
CA LYS A 35 4.17 5.73 -9.66
C LYS A 35 5.36 6.66 -9.85
N ARG A 36 5.26 7.90 -9.36
CA ARG A 36 6.37 8.87 -9.44
C ARG A 36 7.58 8.41 -8.60
N SER A 37 7.33 7.77 -7.46
CA SER A 37 8.39 7.40 -6.50
C SER A 37 9.08 6.08 -6.84
N LEU A 38 8.33 5.10 -7.39
CA LEU A 38 8.83 3.76 -7.68
C LEU A 38 9.04 3.51 -9.19
N GLY A 39 8.58 4.42 -10.06
CA GLY A 39 8.63 4.23 -11.51
C GLY A 39 7.85 2.99 -11.96
N GLU A 40 8.41 2.24 -12.92
CA GLU A 40 7.82 0.99 -13.41
C GLU A 40 7.61 -0.06 -12.31
N HIS A 41 8.43 -0.03 -11.24
CA HIS A 41 8.31 -0.96 -10.12
C HIS A 41 6.97 -0.82 -9.37
N ALA A 42 6.31 0.33 -9.47
CA ALA A 42 4.97 0.52 -8.91
C ALA A 42 3.96 -0.52 -9.41
N TYR A 43 4.05 -0.90 -10.70
CA TYR A 43 3.11 -1.86 -11.31
C TYR A 43 3.38 -3.31 -10.90
N ALA A 44 4.58 -3.61 -10.39
CA ALA A 44 4.94 -4.93 -9.88
C ALA A 44 4.85 -5.04 -8.33
N THR A 45 4.58 -3.92 -7.67
CA THR A 45 4.52 -3.81 -6.21
C THR A 45 3.08 -3.84 -5.76
N PRO A 46 2.63 -4.84 -4.98
CA PRO A 46 1.29 -4.82 -4.42
C PRO A 46 1.14 -3.62 -3.48
N MET A 47 -0.01 -2.97 -3.56
CA MET A 47 -0.42 -1.86 -2.72
C MET A 47 -1.76 -2.22 -2.08
N SER A 48 -2.01 -1.86 -0.83
CA SER A 48 -3.35 -2.03 -0.26
C SER A 48 -3.61 -1.03 0.86
N SER A 49 -4.87 -0.92 1.28
CA SER A 49 -5.22 -0.08 2.44
C SER A 49 -6.06 -0.86 3.44
N ILE A 50 -5.54 -0.99 4.65
CA ILE A 50 -6.27 -1.64 5.75
C ILE A 50 -7.50 -0.84 6.20
N LYS A 51 -7.62 0.44 5.82
CA LYS A 51 -8.81 1.27 6.09
C LYS A 51 -10.08 0.66 5.48
N SER A 52 -9.96 -0.17 4.45
CA SER A 52 -11.09 -0.94 3.91
C SER A 52 -11.76 -1.88 4.93
N MET A 53 -11.04 -2.24 6.01
CA MET A 53 -11.50 -3.16 7.05
C MET A 53 -11.69 -2.45 8.40
N VAL A 54 -10.77 -1.56 8.78
CA VAL A 54 -10.75 -0.93 10.11
C VAL A 54 -11.24 0.52 10.12
N GLY A 55 -11.57 1.08 8.94
CA GLY A 55 -11.99 2.46 8.79
C GLY A 55 -10.86 3.48 9.03
N HIS A 56 -11.22 4.78 9.02
CA HIS A 56 -10.28 5.86 9.20
C HIS A 56 -10.35 6.46 10.61
N SER A 57 -9.49 6.00 11.51
CA SER A 57 -9.41 6.45 12.91
C SER A 57 -8.59 7.74 13.11
N LEU A 58 -8.54 8.61 12.08
CA LEU A 58 -7.83 9.89 12.10
C LEU A 58 -6.38 9.75 12.60
N GLY A 59 -6.00 10.48 13.65
CA GLY A 59 -4.63 10.48 14.18
C GLY A 59 -4.13 9.11 14.67
N ALA A 60 -5.03 8.17 14.96
CA ALA A 60 -4.63 6.82 15.38
C ALA A 60 -4.26 5.91 14.20
N ILE A 61 -4.73 6.20 12.98
CA ILE A 61 -4.64 5.22 11.89
C ILE A 61 -3.20 4.93 11.49
N GLY A 62 -2.31 5.92 11.56
CA GLY A 62 -0.90 5.73 11.21
C GLY A 62 -0.20 4.70 12.10
N SER A 63 -0.53 4.64 13.40
CA SER A 63 0.02 3.62 14.31
C SER A 63 -0.54 2.22 14.03
N ILE A 64 -1.81 2.12 13.65
CA ILE A 64 -2.46 0.86 13.29
C ILE A 64 -1.87 0.32 11.97
N GLU A 65 -1.66 1.21 10.99
CA GLU A 65 -1.02 0.91 9.71
C GLU A 65 0.42 0.45 9.91
N LEU A 66 1.20 1.13 10.75
CA LEU A 66 2.56 0.72 11.08
C LEU A 66 2.58 -0.68 11.71
N ALA A 67 1.67 -0.97 12.64
CA ALA A 67 1.54 -2.31 13.23
C ALA A 67 1.19 -3.37 12.16
N ALA A 68 0.30 -3.05 11.22
CA ALA A 68 -0.03 -3.92 10.10
C ALA A 68 1.16 -4.17 9.18
N CYS A 69 2.00 -3.15 8.88
CA CYS A 69 3.22 -3.33 8.10
C CYS A 69 4.21 -4.28 8.80
N VAL A 70 4.42 -4.12 10.10
CA VAL A 70 5.30 -5.00 10.89
C VAL A 70 4.77 -6.43 10.89
N LEU A 71 3.45 -6.62 11.04
CA LEU A 71 2.82 -7.94 10.99
C LEU A 71 2.87 -8.56 9.59
N ALA A 72 2.69 -7.76 8.53
CA ALA A 72 2.83 -8.21 7.15
C ALA A 72 4.24 -8.75 6.91
N MET A 73 5.27 -8.05 7.39
CA MET A 73 6.66 -8.52 7.35
C MET A 73 6.89 -9.74 8.25
N ALA A 74 6.31 -9.80 9.45
CA ALA A 74 6.49 -10.96 10.33
C ALA A 74 5.86 -12.24 9.75
N HIS A 75 4.72 -12.11 9.08
CA HIS A 75 3.95 -13.23 8.56
C HIS A 75 4.15 -13.49 7.06
N GLN A 76 4.86 -12.61 6.35
CA GLN A 76 5.08 -12.68 4.89
C GLN A 76 3.75 -12.74 4.11
N VAL A 77 2.80 -11.90 4.51
CA VAL A 77 1.46 -11.80 3.91
C VAL A 77 1.09 -10.33 3.71
N VAL A 78 0.64 -9.99 2.51
CA VAL A 78 0.09 -8.67 2.17
C VAL A 78 -1.41 -8.64 2.52
N PRO A 79 -1.88 -7.68 3.34
CA PRO A 79 -3.30 -7.55 3.65
C PRO A 79 -4.08 -7.10 2.41
N PRO A 80 -5.34 -7.52 2.24
CA PRO A 80 -6.14 -7.13 1.10
C PRO A 80 -6.74 -5.72 1.26
N THR A 81 -7.06 -5.09 0.13
CA THR A 81 -8.07 -4.04 0.09
C THR A 81 -9.44 -4.69 -0.01
N ALA A 82 -10.17 -4.70 1.11
CA ALA A 82 -11.53 -5.21 1.16
C ALA A 82 -12.48 -4.33 0.33
N ASN A 83 -13.63 -4.91 -0.06
CA ASN A 83 -14.68 -4.22 -0.83
C ASN A 83 -14.28 -3.73 -2.24
N TYR A 84 -13.07 -4.04 -2.72
CA TYR A 84 -12.65 -3.70 -4.08
C TYR A 84 -13.37 -4.56 -5.12
N THR A 85 -14.31 -3.95 -5.86
CA THR A 85 -15.16 -4.64 -6.84
C THR A 85 -15.08 -4.05 -8.25
N THR A 86 -15.00 -2.72 -8.37
CA THR A 86 -14.96 -2.01 -9.65
C THR A 86 -13.67 -1.19 -9.74
N PRO A 87 -12.75 -1.54 -10.65
CA PRO A 87 -11.53 -0.77 -10.86
C PRO A 87 -11.81 0.65 -11.36
N ASP A 88 -11.10 1.65 -10.84
CA ASP A 88 -11.04 3.02 -11.39
C ASP A 88 -9.86 3.08 -12.38
N PRO A 89 -10.05 3.53 -13.64
CA PRO A 89 -8.95 3.67 -14.60
C PRO A 89 -7.80 4.59 -14.16
N GLU A 90 -8.06 5.54 -13.26
CA GLU A 90 -7.03 6.42 -12.68
C GLU A 90 -6.28 5.75 -11.52
N CYS A 91 -6.81 4.65 -10.99
CA CYS A 91 -6.21 3.79 -9.98
C CYS A 91 -5.93 2.42 -10.59
N ASP A 92 -4.83 2.28 -11.32
CA ASP A 92 -4.47 1.15 -12.19
C ASP A 92 -3.30 0.28 -11.66
N LEU A 93 -3.01 0.36 -10.36
CA LEU A 93 -2.03 -0.50 -9.68
C LEU A 93 -2.70 -1.78 -9.12
N ASP A 94 -1.90 -2.71 -8.62
CA ASP A 94 -2.38 -3.91 -7.93
C ASP A 94 -2.78 -3.58 -6.48
N TYR A 95 -4.08 -3.36 -6.24
CA TYR A 95 -4.61 -3.02 -4.91
C TYR A 95 -4.87 -4.22 -3.99
N VAL A 96 -4.43 -5.44 -4.36
CA VAL A 96 -4.66 -6.69 -3.62
C VAL A 96 -6.14 -6.87 -3.25
N PRO A 97 -7.02 -7.07 -4.25
CA PRO A 97 -8.46 -7.01 -4.01
C PRO A 97 -8.96 -8.24 -3.24
N ARG A 98 -9.66 -7.98 -2.13
CA ARG A 98 -10.46 -8.93 -1.31
C ARG A 98 -9.71 -10.05 -0.59
N GLU A 99 -8.75 -10.70 -1.23
CA GLU A 99 -8.02 -11.85 -0.66
C GLU A 99 -6.57 -11.47 -0.36
N ALA A 100 -6.10 -11.84 0.84
CA ALA A 100 -4.72 -11.65 1.24
C ALA A 100 -3.80 -12.46 0.33
N ARG A 101 -2.55 -12.00 0.17
CA ARG A 101 -1.57 -12.65 -0.71
C ARG A 101 -0.28 -12.94 0.03
N GLU A 102 0.16 -14.20 0.01
CA GLU A 102 1.50 -14.56 0.48
C GLU A 102 2.56 -13.89 -0.42
N ARG A 103 3.56 -13.27 0.21
CA ARG A 103 4.68 -12.64 -0.49
C ARG A 103 5.85 -12.47 0.47
N THR A 104 7.05 -12.70 -0.02
CA THR A 104 8.25 -12.37 0.74
C THR A 104 8.37 -10.85 0.89
N LEU A 105 8.35 -10.34 2.12
CA LEU A 105 8.41 -8.91 2.43
C LEU A 105 9.65 -8.60 3.27
N ARG A 106 10.54 -7.76 2.72
CA ARG A 106 11.74 -7.23 3.38
C ARG A 106 11.65 -5.74 3.61
N HIS A 107 11.06 -5.00 2.67
CA HIS A 107 10.83 -3.57 2.79
C HIS A 107 9.39 -3.24 2.45
N VAL A 108 8.73 -2.53 3.37
CA VAL A 108 7.37 -2.03 3.21
C VAL A 108 7.43 -0.51 3.23
N LEU A 109 6.71 0.10 2.29
CA LEU A 109 6.54 1.55 2.19
C LEU A 109 5.20 1.98 2.78
#